data_AF-K6ZYQ1-F1
#
_entry.id   AF-K6ZYQ1-F1
#
_cell.length_a   1.000
_cell.length_b   1.000
_cell.length_c   1.000
_cell.angle_alpha   90.00
_cell.angle_beta   90.00
_cell.angle_gamma   90.00
#
_symmetry.space_group_name_H-M   'P 1'
#
loop_
_entity.id
_entity.type
_entity.pdbx_description
1 polymer ?
#
loop_
_entity_poly.entity_id
_entity_poly.type
_entity_poly.pdbx_seq_one_letter_code
_entity_poly.pdbx_strand_id
1 'polypeptide(L)'
;GNPTVEVDVCCSDGTFARAAVPSGASTGVYEALELRDGGSDYLGKGVLKAVDNVNSIIGPALIGKDPTEQTELDNFMVHQLDGTKNEWGWCKQKVFFNISADADAGAVAR
;
A
#
# COMPACT_ATOMS: atom_id res chain seq x y z
N GLY A 1 12.87 -15.21 -7.38
CA GLY A 1 12.24 -14.48 -6.27
C GLY A 1 10.74 -14.52 -6.45
N ASN A 2 9.96 -14.35 -5.38
CA ASN A 2 8.52 -14.12 -5.52
C ASN A 2 8.30 -12.65 -5.94
N PRO A 3 7.25 -12.34 -6.71
CA PRO A 3 6.87 -10.96 -6.96
C PRO A 3 6.58 -10.22 -5.66
N THR A 4 6.93 -8.94 -5.66
CA THR A 4 6.56 -7.99 -4.63
C THR A 4 6.25 -6.64 -5.28
N VAL A 5 5.64 -5.74 -4.52
CA VAL A 5 5.29 -4.41 -5.00
C VAL A 5 6.36 -3.41 -4.58
N GLU A 6 6.72 -2.54 -5.52
CA GLU A 6 7.51 -1.34 -5.28
C GLU A 6 6.67 -0.11 -5.58
N VAL A 7 6.73 0.89 -4.71
CA VAL A 7 6.00 2.15 -4.82
C VAL A 7 6.98 3.30 -4.89
N ASP A 8 6.78 4.14 -5.89
CA ASP A 8 7.40 5.44 -6.06
C ASP A 8 6.45 6.53 -5.58
N VAL A 9 6.98 7.45 -4.79
CA VAL A 9 6.30 8.65 -4.31
C VAL A 9 7.10 9.87 -4.76
N CYS A 10 6.40 10.88 -5.28
CA CYS A 10 7.03 12.12 -5.68
C CYS A 10 6.23 13.29 -5.13
N CYS A 11 6.86 14.13 -4.33
CA CYS A 11 6.25 15.32 -3.75
C CYS A 11 6.29 16.52 -4.70
N SER A 12 5.44 17.50 -4.41
CA SER A 12 5.32 18.75 -5.18
C SER A 12 6.58 19.62 -5.13
N ASP A 13 7.39 19.46 -4.08
CA ASP A 13 8.69 20.11 -3.89
C ASP A 13 9.84 19.42 -4.66
N GLY A 14 9.56 18.31 -5.35
CA GLY A 14 10.54 17.50 -6.07
C GLY A 14 11.21 16.41 -5.23
N THR A 15 10.81 16.22 -3.96
CA THR A 15 11.24 15.09 -3.14
C THR A 15 10.76 13.79 -3.76
N PHE A 16 11.64 12.79 -3.82
CA PHE A 16 11.35 11.48 -4.37
C PHE A 16 11.72 10.40 -3.36
N ALA A 17 10.82 9.44 -3.17
CA ALA A 17 11.04 8.29 -2.31
C ALA A 17 10.54 7.02 -2.99
N ARG A 18 11.25 5.92 -2.75
CA ARG A 18 10.91 4.58 -3.25
C ARG A 18 10.89 3.60 -2.09
N ALA A 19 9.81 2.83 -1.99
CA ALA A 19 9.66 1.79 -0.99
C ALA A 19 9.23 0.48 -1.67
N ALA A 20 9.97 -0.60 -1.39
CA ALA A 20 9.58 -1.94 -1.79
C ALA A 20 9.14 -2.73 -0.56
N VAL A 21 8.04 -3.46 -0.65
CA VAL A 21 7.61 -4.32 0.45
C VAL A 21 8.34 -5.66 0.33
N PRO A 22 8.95 -6.23 1.39
CA PRO A 22 9.56 -7.54 1.30
C PRO A 22 8.48 -8.62 1.12
N SER A 23 8.70 -9.55 0.18
CA SER A 23 7.80 -10.70 0.02
C SER A 23 8.07 -11.73 1.12
N GLY A 24 7.07 -12.03 1.94
CA GLY A 24 7.14 -13.16 2.88
C GLY A 24 6.64 -12.86 4.28
N ALA A 25 5.67 -13.68 4.69
CA ALA A 25 5.29 -13.97 6.08
C ALA A 25 4.63 -12.83 6.87
N SER A 26 3.70 -12.11 6.25
CA SER A 26 2.60 -11.52 7.03
C SER A 26 1.69 -12.64 7.52
N THR A 27 2.06 -13.24 8.66
CA THR A 27 1.25 -14.22 9.41
C THR A 27 0.65 -13.60 10.67
N GLY A 28 0.98 -12.34 10.95
CA GLY A 28 0.39 -11.60 12.05
C GLY A 28 -1.08 -11.32 11.77
N VAL A 29 -1.95 -11.64 12.73
CA VAL A 29 -3.39 -11.36 12.63
C VAL A 29 -3.72 -9.88 12.50
N TYR A 30 -2.74 -9.01 12.75
CA TYR A 30 -2.81 -7.55 12.62
C TYR A 30 -2.03 -7.00 11.40
N GLU A 31 -1.26 -7.85 10.71
CA GLU A 31 -0.47 -7.43 9.56
C GLU A 31 -1.32 -7.47 8.29
N ALA A 32 -0.98 -6.60 7.35
CA ALA A 32 -1.68 -6.52 6.08
C ALA A 32 -1.62 -7.88 5.37
N LEU A 33 -2.77 -8.41 4.97
CA LEU A 33 -2.81 -9.66 4.19
C LEU A 33 -2.18 -9.38 2.83
N GLU A 34 -1.12 -10.11 2.49
CA GLU A 34 -0.43 -9.94 1.22
C GLU A 34 -1.39 -10.31 0.08
N LEU A 35 -1.87 -9.29 -0.65
CA LEU A 35 -2.84 -9.47 -1.72
C LEU A 35 -2.17 -10.16 -2.91
N ARG A 36 -2.45 -11.44 -3.07
CA ARG A 36 -1.95 -12.27 -4.18
C ARG A 36 -3.00 -12.45 -5.27
N ASP A 37 -2.55 -12.53 -6.52
CA ASP A 37 -3.43 -12.58 -7.69
C ASP A 37 -4.21 -13.91 -7.79
N GLY A 38 -3.60 -15.02 -7.36
CA GLY A 38 -4.22 -16.35 -7.35
C GLY A 38 -4.33 -17.04 -8.73
N GLY A 39 -3.60 -16.57 -9.74
CA GLY A 39 -3.58 -17.11 -11.11
C GLY A 39 -2.43 -18.08 -11.43
N SER A 40 -2.19 -18.35 -12.70
CA SER A 40 -1.07 -19.20 -13.16
C SER A 40 0.30 -18.54 -12.98
N ASP A 41 0.34 -17.22 -13.04
CA ASP A 41 1.58 -16.46 -13.01
C ASP A 41 2.22 -16.54 -11.62
N TYR A 42 3.54 -16.76 -11.61
CA TYR A 42 4.33 -16.90 -10.39
C TYR A 42 3.74 -17.88 -9.36
N LEU A 43 3.08 -18.96 -9.81
CA LEU A 43 2.42 -19.94 -8.95
C LEU A 43 1.35 -19.32 -8.04
N GLY A 44 0.57 -18.38 -8.59
CA GLY A 44 -0.48 -17.66 -7.86
C GLY A 44 0.02 -16.50 -7.01
N LYS A 45 1.33 -16.23 -7.02
CA LYS A 45 1.98 -15.19 -6.20
C LYS A 45 2.15 -13.86 -6.91
N GLY A 46 1.48 -13.67 -8.05
CA GLY A 46 1.38 -12.36 -8.68
C GLY A 46 0.85 -11.30 -7.71
N VAL A 47 1.21 -10.04 -7.94
CA VAL A 47 0.85 -8.88 -7.10
C VAL A 47 0.22 -7.75 -7.92
N LEU A 48 -0.28 -8.03 -9.13
CA LEU A 48 -0.83 -7.02 -10.03
C LEU A 48 -2.06 -6.33 -9.44
N LYS A 49 -2.90 -7.06 -8.68
CA LYS A 49 -4.02 -6.44 -7.94
C LYS A 49 -3.54 -5.43 -6.90
N ALA A 50 -2.43 -5.74 -6.22
CA ALA A 50 -1.85 -4.83 -5.23
C ALA A 50 -1.27 -3.58 -5.91
N VAL A 51 -0.60 -3.75 -7.05
CA VAL A 51 -0.12 -2.64 -7.90
C VAL A 51 -1.28 -1.77 -8.37
N ASP A 52 -2.36 -2.37 -8.85
CA ASP A 52 -3.54 -1.66 -9.33
C ASP A 52 -4.22 -0.87 -8.21
N ASN A 53 -4.36 -1.45 -7.01
CA ASN A 53 -4.89 -0.72 -5.84
C ASN A 53 -4.05 0.51 -5.50
N VAL A 54 -2.72 0.44 -5.60
CA VAL A 54 -1.88 1.62 -5.36
C VAL A 54 -2.15 2.69 -6.41
N ASN A 55 -2.13 2.32 -7.69
CA ASN A 55 -2.25 3.28 -8.78
C ASN A 55 -3.65 3.90 -8.92
N SER A 56 -4.70 3.13 -8.63
CA SER A 56 -6.08 3.54 -8.89
C SER A 56 -6.84 4.03 -7.65
N ILE A 57 -6.43 3.63 -6.44
CA ILE A 57 -7.12 3.95 -5.18
C ILE A 57 -6.25 4.81 -4.28
N ILE A 58 -5.05 4.32 -3.93
CA ILE A 58 -4.21 4.97 -2.91
C ILE A 58 -3.58 6.24 -3.46
N GLY A 59 -2.91 6.17 -4.61
CA GLY A 59 -2.20 7.28 -5.23
C GLY A 59 -3.08 8.53 -5.39
N PRO A 60 -4.26 8.44 -6.02
CA PRO A 60 -5.18 9.58 -6.14
C PRO A 60 -5.67 10.13 -4.80
N ALA A 61 -5.85 9.27 -3.80
CA ALA A 61 -6.38 9.66 -2.50
C ALA A 61 -5.34 10.33 -1.58
N LEU A 62 -4.05 10.18 -1.88
CA LEU A 62 -2.97 10.83 -1.14
C LEU A 62 -2.56 12.20 -1.72
N ILE A 63 -2.98 12.53 -2.94
CA ILE A 63 -2.68 13.82 -3.55
C ILE A 63 -3.24 14.96 -2.69
N GLY A 64 -2.39 15.93 -2.36
CA GLY A 64 -2.73 17.10 -1.57
C GLY A 64 -2.78 16.88 -0.06
N LYS A 65 -2.35 15.73 0.45
CA LYS A 65 -2.19 15.48 1.89
C LYS A 65 -0.78 15.84 2.34
N ASP A 66 -0.61 16.21 3.62
CA ASP A 66 0.71 16.53 4.13
C ASP A 66 1.52 15.23 4.36
N PRO A 67 2.68 15.05 3.69
CA PRO A 67 3.57 13.92 3.89
C PRO A 67 3.96 13.68 5.35
N THR A 68 4.14 14.77 6.12
CA THR A 68 4.70 14.74 7.48
C THR A 68 3.69 14.26 8.52
N GLU A 69 2.40 14.24 8.18
CA GLU A 69 1.31 13.81 9.06
C GLU A 69 1.08 12.29 8.98
N GLN A 70 2.14 11.51 9.22
CA GLN A 70 2.14 10.05 9.04
C GLN A 70 1.00 9.33 9.79
N THR A 71 0.69 9.76 11.01
CA THR A 71 -0.42 9.19 11.80
C THR A 71 -1.78 9.44 11.15
N GLU A 72 -1.99 10.61 10.54
CA GLU A 72 -3.23 10.95 9.86
C GLU A 72 -3.36 10.16 8.56
N LEU A 73 -2.27 10.08 7.78
CA LEU A 73 -2.21 9.28 6.56
C LEU A 73 -2.49 7.80 6.83
N ASP A 74 -1.89 7.23 7.87
CA ASP A 74 -2.14 5.84 8.24
C ASP A 74 -3.60 5.61 8.66
N ASN A 75 -4.17 6.51 9.47
CA ASN A 75 -5.58 6.42 9.85
C ASN A 75 -6.52 6.60 8.65
N PHE A 76 -6.19 7.49 7.71
CA PHE A 76 -6.93 7.67 6.47
C PHE A 76 -6.90 6.39 5.61
N MET A 77 -5.71 5.80 5.45
CA MET A 77 -5.55 4.55 4.71
C MET A 77 -6.32 3.39 5.33
N VAL A 78 -6.25 3.22 6.65
CA VAL A 78 -6.95 2.13 7.36
C VAL A 78 -8.47 2.34 7.41
N HIS A 79 -8.90 3.52 7.84
CA HIS A 79 -10.32 3.74 8.16
C HIS A 79 -11.15 4.16 6.94
N GLN A 80 -10.58 4.94 6.02
CA GLN A 80 -11.32 5.55 4.92
C GLN A 80 -11.10 4.84 3.59
N LEU A 81 -9.88 4.39 3.29
CA LEU A 81 -9.59 3.69 2.04
C LEU A 81 -9.79 2.18 2.13
N ASP A 82 -9.27 1.55 3.17
CA ASP A 82 -9.39 0.10 3.34
C ASP A 82 -10.79 -0.26 3.88
N GLY A 83 -11.10 0.29 5.05
CA GLY A 83 -12.38 0.14 5.74
C GLY A 83 -12.64 -1.28 6.25
N THR A 84 -11.68 -2.21 6.14
CA THR A 84 -11.88 -3.59 6.59
C THR A 84 -11.56 -3.75 8.07
N LYS A 85 -12.32 -4.64 8.69
CA LYS A 85 -12.11 -5.08 10.06
C LYS A 85 -12.01 -6.60 10.09
N ASN A 86 -11.10 -7.12 10.90
CA ASN A 86 -11.09 -8.50 11.31
C ASN A 86 -11.66 -8.62 12.73
N GLU A 87 -11.66 -9.84 13.26
CA GLU A 87 -12.12 -10.14 14.63
C GLU A 87 -11.31 -9.42 15.74
N TRP A 88 -10.16 -8.82 15.39
CA TRP A 88 -9.26 -8.09 16.28
C TRP A 88 -9.31 -6.56 16.12
N GLY A 89 -10.09 -6.04 15.16
CA GLY A 89 -10.24 -4.60 14.92
C GLY A 89 -10.00 -4.21 13.47
N TRP A 90 -9.58 -2.96 13.25
CA TRP A 90 -9.26 -2.46 11.91
C TRP A 90 -8.03 -3.15 11.33
N CYS A 91 -8.08 -3.48 10.04
CA CYS A 91 -6.96 -4.12 9.35
C CYS A 91 -6.76 -3.54 7.94
N LYS A 92 -5.63 -3.92 7.32
CA LYS A 92 -5.18 -3.48 6.00
C LYS A 92 -5.29 -4.64 5.01
N GLN A 93 -6.49 -4.98 4.52
CA GLN A 93 -6.68 -6.07 3.54
C GLN A 93 -6.56 -5.63 2.08
N LYS A 94 -7.01 -4.41 1.78
CA LYS A 94 -6.99 -3.81 0.45
C LYS A 94 -5.81 -2.87 0.28
N VAL A 95 -5.37 -2.25 1.37
CA VAL A 95 -4.33 -1.23 1.42
C VAL A 95 -3.10 -1.81 2.12
N PHE A 96 -2.31 -2.58 1.39
CA PHE A 96 -1.18 -3.35 1.93
C PHE A 96 0.02 -2.50 2.40
N PHE A 97 -0.03 -1.16 2.30
CA PHE A 97 1.12 -0.28 2.48
C PHE A 97 1.03 0.57 3.75
N ASN A 98 2.12 0.57 4.52
CA ASN A 98 2.57 1.77 5.23
C ASN A 98 3.43 2.52 4.23
N ILE A 99 2.89 3.56 3.60
CA ILE A 99 3.73 4.54 2.94
C ILE A 99 4.44 5.29 4.07
N SER A 100 5.68 4.91 4.37
CA SER A 100 6.59 5.73 5.19
C SER A 100 7.25 6.83 4.36
N ALA A 101 6.77 7.04 3.14
CA ALA A 101 7.26 8.01 2.20
C ALA A 101 6.19 9.09 2.05
N ASP A 102 6.29 10.09 2.91
CA ASP A 102 6.02 11.49 2.62
C ASP A 102 5.44 11.73 1.21
N ALA A 103 4.11 11.74 1.03
CA ALA A 103 3.46 12.02 -0.26
C ALA A 103 2.45 13.19 -0.17
N ASP A 104 2.76 14.36 -0.74
CA ASP A 104 1.75 15.38 -1.12
C ASP A 104 1.39 15.35 -2.62
N ALA A 105 2.19 14.65 -3.42
CA ALA A 105 1.93 14.38 -4.82
C ALA A 105 2.07 12.87 -5.09
N GLY A 106 1.33 12.41 -6.11
CA GLY A 106 0.82 11.04 -6.22
C GLY A 106 1.83 9.90 -6.11
N ALA A 107 1.30 8.71 -5.79
CA ALA A 107 2.07 7.47 -5.70
C ALA A 107 1.84 6.57 -6.94
N VAL A 108 2.90 5.92 -7.42
CA VAL A 108 2.85 4.95 -8.52
C VAL A 108 3.53 3.65 -8.11
N ALA A 109 2.85 2.52 -8.26
CA ALA A 109 3.39 1.19 -8.02
C ALA A 109 3.72 0.43 -9.31
N ARG A 110 4.69 -0.49 -9.20
CA ARG A 110 5.09 -1.44 -10.23
C ARG A 110 5.42 -2.82 -9.68
#